data_AF-A0A818RFR6-F1
#
_entry.id   AF-A0A818RFR6-F1
#
_cell.length_a   1.000
_cell.length_b   1.000
_cell.length_c   1.000
_cell.angle_alpha   90.00
_cell.angle_beta   90.00
_cell.angle_gamma   90.00
#
_symmetry.space_group_name_H-M   'P 1'
#
loop_
_entity.id
_entity.type
_entity.pdbx_description
1 polymer ?
#
loop_
_entity_poly.entity_id
_entity_poly.type
_entity_poly.pdbx_seq_one_letter_code
_entity_poly.pdbx_strand_id
1 'polypeptide(L)'
;MIILPLILKSQWETVRFLVEDDKILQIIDELISTDKTIVRRLFAQCSINICAHYIDRYSLKRAARKFIKQYNFNLHDFSNLSTQEKISFLKTLFVRKYLERKTNDHDENDQSWNAQIKELIQNNHDLQIKSVDLFVDYTDIDSAVEWARYYNLKDFEIPEQVNLRRQEIINGKQRSQPMLIKPSIWL
;
A
#
# COMPACT_ATOMS: atom_id res chain seq x y z
N MET A 1 26.02 -14.58 -3.76
CA MET A 1 25.05 -14.67 -4.87
C MET A 1 25.04 -13.32 -5.61
N ILE A 2 25.40 -13.27 -6.90
CA ILE A 2 25.62 -12.00 -7.66
C ILE A 2 24.30 -11.38 -8.19
N ILE A 3 23.21 -12.15 -8.16
CA ILE A 3 21.92 -11.80 -8.76
C ILE A 3 21.33 -10.51 -8.16
N LEU A 4 21.33 -10.41 -6.83
CA LEU A 4 20.68 -9.29 -6.15
C LEU A 4 21.37 -7.93 -6.41
N PRO A 5 22.71 -7.82 -6.39
CA PRO A 5 23.39 -6.61 -6.88
C PRO A 5 23.05 -6.22 -8.32
N LEU A 6 22.88 -7.20 -9.22
CA LEU A 6 22.50 -6.93 -10.61
C LEU A 6 21.05 -6.42 -10.71
N ILE A 7 20.13 -6.99 -9.93
CA ILE A 7 18.74 -6.51 -9.79
C ILE A 7 18.73 -5.05 -9.30
N LEU A 8 19.48 -4.75 -8.24
CA LEU A 8 19.56 -3.40 -7.68
C LEU A 8 20.18 -2.39 -8.66
N LYS A 9 21.08 -2.84 -9.54
CA LYS A 9 21.65 -2.04 -10.64
C LYS A 9 20.79 -2.04 -11.90
N SER A 10 19.61 -2.65 -11.88
CA SER A 10 18.72 -2.78 -13.05
C SER A 10 19.39 -3.45 -14.27
N GLN A 11 20.34 -4.37 -14.05
CA GLN A 11 21.03 -5.14 -15.09
C GLN A 11 20.22 -6.39 -15.48
N TRP A 12 18.98 -6.17 -15.93
CA TRP A 12 17.95 -7.21 -16.12
C TRP A 12 18.34 -8.29 -17.13
N GLU A 13 19.02 -7.93 -18.22
CA GLU A 13 19.48 -8.91 -19.21
C GLU A 13 20.48 -9.89 -18.59
N THR A 14 21.44 -9.39 -17.80
CA THR A 14 22.41 -10.24 -17.10
C THR A 14 21.75 -11.11 -16.03
N VAL A 15 20.78 -10.55 -15.29
CA VAL A 15 20.00 -11.31 -14.30
C VAL A 15 19.29 -12.49 -14.95
N ARG A 16 18.69 -12.27 -16.13
CA ARG A 16 17.94 -13.28 -16.88
C ARG A 16 18.81 -14.47 -17.33
N PHE A 17 20.07 -14.23 -17.68
CA PHE A 17 20.98 -15.32 -18.07
C PHE A 17 21.44 -16.18 -16.88
N LEU A 18 21.33 -15.67 -15.65
CA LEU A 18 21.92 -16.30 -14.47
C LEU A 18 20.93 -17.10 -13.61
N VAL A 19 19.63 -16.93 -13.84
CA VAL A 19 18.58 -17.44 -12.94
C VAL A 19 17.33 -17.78 -13.72
N GLU A 20 16.62 -18.82 -13.29
CA GLU A 20 15.27 -19.11 -13.75
C GLU A 20 14.32 -17.93 -13.46
N ASP A 21 13.39 -17.67 -14.38
CA ASP A 21 12.55 -16.46 -14.36
C ASP A 21 11.61 -16.39 -13.15
N ASP A 22 11.16 -17.53 -12.63
CA ASP A 22 10.30 -17.66 -11.45
C ASP A 22 11.03 -17.23 -10.16
N LYS A 23 12.28 -17.66 -9.99
CA LYS A 23 13.14 -17.29 -8.87
C LYS A 23 13.49 -15.81 -8.88
N ILE A 24 13.67 -15.20 -10.06
CA ILE A 24 13.88 -13.75 -10.17
C ILE A 24 12.66 -13.01 -9.63
N LEU A 25 11.45 -13.43 -10.04
CA LEU A 25 10.22 -12.80 -9.57
C LEU A 25 10.00 -12.98 -8.07
N GLN A 26 10.32 -14.14 -7.50
CA GLN A 26 10.23 -14.36 -6.06
C GLN A 26 11.17 -13.43 -5.28
N ILE A 27 12.42 -13.27 -5.74
CA ILE A 27 13.36 -12.30 -5.14
C ILE A 27 12.81 -10.87 -5.25
N ILE A 28 12.27 -10.49 -6.40
CA ILE A 28 11.69 -9.15 -6.59
C ILE A 28 10.48 -8.94 -5.66
N ASP A 29 9.60 -9.94 -5.53
CA ASP A 29 8.44 -9.88 -4.64
C ASP A 29 8.86 -9.59 -3.19
N GLU A 30 9.84 -10.32 -2.69
CA GLU A 30 10.37 -10.13 -1.34
C GLU A 30 11.03 -8.75 -1.14
N LEU A 31 11.74 -8.23 -2.15
CA LEU A 31 12.34 -6.88 -2.09
C LEU A 31 11.31 -5.75 -2.07
N ILE A 32 10.12 -6.01 -2.63
CA ILE A 32 9.00 -5.07 -2.66
C ILE A 32 8.24 -5.06 -1.33
N SER A 33 8.51 -6.02 -0.43
CA SER A 33 7.80 -6.16 0.84
C SER A 33 7.78 -4.88 1.69
N THR A 34 6.66 -4.69 2.37
CA THR A 34 6.47 -3.69 3.42
C THR A 34 7.30 -4.03 4.66
N ASP A 35 7.55 -5.32 4.92
CA ASP A 35 8.36 -5.79 6.02
C ASP A 35 9.86 -5.60 5.74
N LYS A 36 10.45 -4.62 6.43
CA LYS A 36 11.88 -4.30 6.33
C LYS A 36 12.77 -5.45 6.84
N THR A 37 12.26 -6.35 7.68
CA THR A 37 13.04 -7.48 8.20
C THR A 37 13.31 -8.53 7.12
N ILE A 38 12.35 -8.76 6.22
CA ILE A 38 12.50 -9.65 5.06
C ILE A 38 13.62 -9.13 4.15
N VAL A 39 13.53 -7.85 3.78
CA VAL A 39 14.53 -7.19 2.91
C VAL A 39 15.92 -7.21 3.54
N ARG A 40 16.03 -6.93 4.85
CA ARG A 40 17.31 -7.01 5.57
C ARG A 40 17.89 -8.42 5.60
N ARG A 41 17.05 -9.43 5.79
CA ARG A 41 17.47 -10.84 5.77
C ARG A 41 18.01 -11.23 4.40
N LEU A 42 17.33 -10.86 3.32
CA LEU A 42 17.79 -11.05 1.96
C LEU A 42 19.16 -10.39 1.70
N PHE A 43 19.33 -9.16 2.17
CA PHE A 43 20.58 -8.43 2.02
C PHE A 43 21.72 -9.11 2.78
N ALA A 44 21.46 -9.57 4.01
CA ALA A 44 22.43 -10.32 4.80
C ALA A 44 22.84 -11.63 4.13
N GLN A 45 21.87 -12.41 3.63
CA GLN A 45 22.13 -13.65 2.89
C GLN A 45 22.98 -13.43 1.63
N CYS A 46 22.82 -12.27 0.98
CA CYS A 46 23.56 -11.91 -0.22
C CYS A 46 24.86 -11.12 0.06
N SER A 47 25.21 -10.89 1.33
CA SER A 47 26.35 -10.05 1.73
C SER A 47 26.31 -8.63 1.12
N ILE A 48 25.12 -8.04 1.03
CA ILE A 48 24.92 -6.69 0.47
C ILE A 48 24.90 -5.68 1.60
N ASN A 49 25.84 -4.73 1.55
CA ASN A 49 25.93 -3.62 2.48
C ASN A 49 25.27 -2.34 1.90
N ILE A 50 24.00 -2.45 1.55
CA ILE A 50 23.18 -1.31 1.08
C ILE A 50 22.04 -1.14 2.07
N CYS A 51 21.68 0.10 2.40
CA CYS A 51 20.52 0.31 3.25
C CYS A 51 19.22 0.09 2.47
N ALA A 52 18.27 -0.64 3.05
CA ALA A 52 17.01 -1.03 2.41
C ALA A 52 16.16 0.16 1.91
N HIS A 53 16.36 1.38 2.43
CA HIS A 53 15.65 2.57 1.96
C HIS A 53 16.13 3.10 0.60
N TYR A 54 17.27 2.63 0.09
CA TYR A 54 17.76 2.97 -1.25
C TYR A 54 17.17 2.10 -2.36
N ILE A 55 16.32 1.13 -2.03
CA ILE A 55 15.68 0.28 -3.02
C ILE A 55 14.63 1.09 -3.79
N ASP A 56 14.84 1.25 -5.09
CA ASP A 56 13.84 1.79 -6.00
C ASP A 56 12.71 0.77 -6.23
N ARG A 57 11.73 0.77 -5.33
CA ARG A 57 10.55 -0.08 -5.41
C ARG A 57 9.71 0.18 -6.67
N TYR A 58 9.76 1.38 -7.23
CA TYR A 58 9.03 1.69 -8.47
C TYR A 58 9.64 0.91 -9.64
N SER A 59 10.96 0.96 -9.79
CA SER A 59 11.66 0.19 -10.81
C SER A 59 11.50 -1.32 -10.63
N LEU A 60 11.54 -1.81 -9.38
CA LEU A 60 11.29 -3.23 -9.09
C LEU A 60 9.88 -3.67 -9.51
N LYS A 61 8.84 -2.91 -9.14
CA LYS A 61 7.46 -3.21 -9.56
C LYS A 61 7.31 -3.18 -11.08
N ARG A 62 7.93 -2.20 -11.74
CA ARG A 62 7.91 -2.09 -13.20
C ARG A 62 8.59 -3.29 -13.87
N ALA A 63 9.72 -3.75 -13.33
CA ALA A 63 10.40 -4.96 -13.80
C ALA A 63 9.52 -6.20 -13.59
N ALA A 64 8.98 -6.40 -12.38
CA ALA A 64 8.12 -7.54 -12.06
C ALA A 64 6.92 -7.67 -13.02
N ARG A 65 6.23 -6.55 -13.31
CA ARG A 65 5.12 -6.53 -14.29
C ARG A 65 5.54 -6.98 -15.69
N LYS A 66 6.76 -6.60 -16.13
CA LYS A 66 7.28 -7.05 -17.43
C LYS A 66 7.52 -8.56 -17.42
N PHE A 67 8.13 -9.10 -16.38
CA PHE A 67 8.34 -10.54 -16.21
C PHE A 67 7.01 -11.30 -16.19
N ILE A 68 6.06 -10.89 -15.36
CA ILE A 68 4.72 -11.51 -15.28
C ILE A 68 4.05 -11.56 -16.65
N LYS A 69 4.05 -10.43 -17.39
CA LYS A 69 3.44 -10.37 -18.72
C LYS A 69 4.17 -11.24 -19.74
N GLN A 70 5.50 -11.23 -19.72
CA GLN A 70 6.33 -11.93 -20.70
C GLN A 70 6.21 -13.45 -20.57
N TYR A 71 6.15 -13.95 -19.33
CA TYR A 71 6.14 -15.37 -19.02
C TYR A 71 4.76 -15.90 -18.64
N ASN A 72 3.72 -15.06 -18.75
CA ASN A 72 2.34 -15.40 -18.43
C ASN A 72 2.17 -15.98 -17.01
N PHE A 73 2.91 -15.44 -16.03
CA PHE A 73 2.77 -15.82 -14.64
C PHE A 73 1.47 -15.24 -14.05
N ASN A 74 0.97 -15.87 -12.99
CA ASN A 74 -0.17 -15.34 -12.25
C ASN A 74 0.34 -14.36 -11.17
N LEU A 75 -0.17 -13.13 -11.19
CA LEU A 75 0.17 -12.11 -10.18
C LEU A 75 -0.16 -12.57 -8.76
N HIS A 76 -1.20 -13.41 -8.60
CA HIS A 76 -1.64 -13.91 -7.31
C HIS A 76 -0.62 -14.85 -6.64
N ASP A 77 0.35 -15.38 -7.39
CA ASP A 77 1.44 -16.19 -6.84
C ASP A 77 2.48 -15.33 -6.09
N PHE A 78 2.44 -13.99 -6.28
CA PHE A 78 3.39 -13.02 -5.72
C PHE A 78 2.68 -12.08 -4.74
N SER A 79 2.67 -12.47 -3.47
CA SER A 79 1.85 -11.84 -2.43
C SER A 79 2.16 -10.36 -2.18
N ASN A 80 3.44 -9.97 -2.17
CA ASN A 80 3.83 -8.59 -1.91
C ASN A 80 3.47 -7.69 -3.09
N LEU A 81 3.72 -8.16 -4.31
CA LEU A 81 3.39 -7.46 -5.54
C LEU A 81 1.87 -7.31 -5.70
N SER A 82 1.11 -8.38 -5.47
CA SER A 82 -0.36 -8.35 -5.45
C SER A 82 -0.88 -7.32 -4.44
N THR A 83 -0.30 -7.29 -3.23
CA THR A 83 -0.66 -6.30 -2.21
C THR A 83 -0.32 -4.87 -2.67
N GLN A 84 0.83 -4.65 -3.28
CA GLN A 84 1.20 -3.32 -3.81
C GLN A 84 0.31 -2.84 -4.95
N GLU A 85 -0.18 -3.74 -5.81
CA GLU A 85 -1.19 -3.40 -6.83
C GLU A 85 -2.50 -2.95 -6.16
N LYS A 86 -2.97 -3.71 -5.16
CA LYS A 86 -4.16 -3.35 -4.39
C LYS A 86 -4.00 -2.01 -3.69
N ILE A 87 -2.83 -1.71 -3.10
CA ILE A 87 -2.53 -0.38 -2.51
C ILE A 87 -2.60 0.71 -3.57
N SER A 88 -2.06 0.46 -4.77
CA SER A 88 -2.05 1.45 -5.85
C SER A 88 -3.48 1.72 -6.34
N PHE A 89 -4.29 0.68 -6.49
CA PHE A 89 -5.71 0.80 -6.85
C PHE A 89 -6.52 1.49 -5.74
N LEU A 90 -6.27 1.17 -4.48
CA LEU A 90 -6.87 1.83 -3.32
C LEU A 90 -6.62 3.34 -3.35
N LYS A 91 -5.38 3.77 -3.60
CA LYS A 91 -5.06 5.20 -3.76
C LYS A 91 -5.86 5.87 -4.87
N THR A 92 -6.02 5.21 -6.02
CA THR A 92 -6.85 5.72 -7.12
C THR A 92 -8.30 5.90 -6.70
N LEU A 93 -8.87 4.96 -5.93
CA LEU A 93 -10.24 5.09 -5.42
C LEU A 93 -10.39 6.28 -4.47
N PHE A 94 -9.39 6.56 -3.64
CA PHE A 94 -9.39 7.74 -2.77
C PHE A 94 -9.25 9.05 -3.54
N VAL A 95 -8.34 9.13 -4.52
CA VAL A 95 -8.23 10.28 -5.44
C VAL A 95 -9.57 10.55 -6.10
N ARG A 96 -10.21 9.50 -6.65
CA ARG A 96 -11.52 9.62 -7.28
C ARG A 96 -12.59 10.14 -6.33
N LYS A 97 -12.60 9.67 -5.07
CA LYS A 97 -13.56 10.09 -4.05
C LYS A 97 -13.37 11.54 -3.60
N TYR A 98 -12.14 11.95 -3.27
CA TYR A 98 -11.89 13.22 -2.59
C TYR A 98 -11.46 14.36 -3.52
N LEU A 99 -10.86 14.07 -4.67
CA LEU A 99 -10.32 15.09 -5.58
C LEU A 99 -11.12 15.23 -6.87
N GLU A 100 -11.61 14.13 -7.43
CA GLU A 100 -12.28 14.13 -8.73
C GLU A 100 -13.80 14.31 -8.64
N ARG A 101 -14.44 13.91 -7.53
CA ARG A 101 -15.87 14.17 -7.32
C ARG A 101 -16.12 15.65 -7.06
N LYS A 102 -16.37 16.39 -8.14
CA LYS A 102 -17.06 17.69 -8.11
C LYS A 102 -18.55 17.45 -8.35
N THR A 103 -19.35 17.89 -7.39
CA THR A 103 -20.78 18.26 -7.50
C THR A 103 -21.81 17.17 -7.86
N ASN A 104 -22.73 16.93 -6.91
CA ASN A 104 -24.19 16.69 -7.08
C ASN A 104 -24.82 15.29 -6.97
N ASP A 105 -24.11 14.21 -6.63
CA ASP A 105 -24.76 12.93 -6.25
C ASP A 105 -24.02 12.27 -5.08
N HIS A 106 -24.45 12.58 -3.85
CA HIS A 106 -23.68 12.28 -2.64
C HIS A 106 -23.96 10.89 -2.03
N ASP A 107 -25.16 10.32 -2.14
CA ASP A 107 -25.51 9.17 -1.27
C ASP A 107 -25.40 7.79 -1.95
N GLU A 108 -25.86 7.61 -3.19
CA GLU A 108 -25.76 6.29 -3.87
C GLU A 108 -24.32 5.93 -4.26
N ASN A 109 -23.52 6.95 -4.57
CA ASN A 109 -22.14 6.78 -5.02
C ASN A 109 -21.21 6.41 -3.85
N ASP A 110 -21.56 6.75 -2.61
CA ASP A 110 -20.77 6.42 -1.42
C ASP A 110 -20.97 4.98 -0.96
N GLN A 111 -22.17 4.42 -1.07
CA GLN A 111 -22.39 3.01 -0.78
C GLN A 111 -21.64 2.10 -1.77
N SER A 112 -21.69 2.43 -3.07
CA SER A 112 -20.94 1.72 -4.11
C SER A 112 -19.42 1.80 -3.88
N TRP A 113 -18.90 2.97 -3.52
CA TRP A 113 -17.48 3.14 -3.21
C TRP A 113 -17.08 2.34 -1.96
N ASN A 114 -17.88 2.38 -0.90
CA ASN A 114 -17.64 1.60 0.32
C ASN A 114 -17.63 0.09 0.02
N ALA A 115 -18.51 -0.40 -0.86
CA ALA A 115 -18.52 -1.79 -1.29
C ALA A 115 -17.22 -2.17 -2.04
N GLN A 116 -16.77 -1.33 -2.98
CA GLN A 116 -15.52 -1.55 -3.72
C GLN A 116 -14.30 -1.60 -2.79
N ILE A 117 -14.22 -0.70 -1.81
CA ILE A 117 -13.12 -0.68 -0.84
C ILE A 117 -13.14 -1.94 0.04
N LYS A 118 -14.33 -2.35 0.53
CA LYS A 118 -14.48 -3.58 1.32
C LYS A 118 -14.06 -4.82 0.54
N GLU A 119 -14.48 -4.92 -0.72
CA GLU A 119 -14.12 -6.03 -1.62
C GLU A 119 -12.62 -6.05 -1.95
N LEU A 120 -11.98 -4.89 -2.06
CA LEU A 120 -10.54 -4.81 -2.34
C LEU A 120 -9.69 -5.22 -1.13
N ILE A 121 -10.05 -4.72 0.05
CA ILE A 121 -9.29 -4.90 1.29
C ILE A 121 -9.49 -6.31 1.86
N GLN A 122 -10.74 -6.79 1.93
CA GLN A 122 -11.11 -8.09 2.52
C GLN A 122 -10.43 -8.30 3.88
N ASN A 123 -9.74 -9.44 4.03
CA ASN A 123 -9.02 -9.86 5.25
C ASN A 123 -7.53 -9.50 5.23
N ASN A 124 -7.08 -8.63 4.31
CA ASN A 124 -5.68 -8.24 4.25
C ASN A 124 -5.40 -7.10 5.25
N HIS A 125 -4.74 -7.45 6.36
CA HIS A 125 -4.49 -6.52 7.46
C HIS A 125 -3.65 -5.30 7.07
N ASP A 126 -2.62 -5.49 6.22
CA ASP A 126 -1.81 -4.38 5.72
C ASP A 126 -2.65 -3.37 4.92
N LEU A 127 -3.60 -3.85 4.11
CA LEU A 127 -4.53 -2.99 3.38
C LEU A 127 -5.53 -2.29 4.30
N GLN A 128 -5.96 -2.95 5.39
CA GLN A 128 -6.84 -2.33 6.40
C GLN A 128 -6.14 -1.14 7.05
N ILE A 129 -4.91 -1.32 7.56
CA ILE A 129 -4.10 -0.23 8.13
C ILE A 129 -3.87 0.87 7.09
N LYS A 130 -3.46 0.50 5.88
CA LYS A 130 -3.18 1.47 4.82
C LYS A 130 -4.42 2.27 4.40
N SER A 131 -5.61 1.68 4.47
CA SER A 131 -6.85 2.41 4.19
C SER A 131 -7.13 3.51 5.23
N VAL A 132 -6.84 3.24 6.50
CA VAL A 132 -6.99 4.23 7.58
C VAL A 132 -5.99 5.37 7.41
N ASP A 133 -4.74 5.07 7.06
CA ASP A 133 -3.76 6.12 6.71
C ASP A 133 -4.28 7.03 5.59
N LEU A 134 -4.88 6.45 4.55
CA LEU A 134 -5.37 7.23 3.41
C LEU A 134 -6.52 8.16 3.83
N PHE A 135 -7.44 7.72 4.69
CA PHE A 135 -8.47 8.63 5.22
C PHE A 135 -7.84 9.82 5.96
N VAL A 136 -6.77 9.59 6.73
CA VAL A 136 -6.02 10.64 7.42
C VAL A 136 -5.31 11.57 6.42
N ASP A 137 -4.68 11.03 5.38
CA ASP A 137 -4.03 11.82 4.32
C ASP A 137 -5.02 12.78 3.62
N TYR A 138 -6.29 12.39 3.51
CA TYR A 138 -7.38 13.20 2.98
C TYR A 138 -8.17 13.98 4.06
N THR A 139 -7.66 14.05 5.29
CA THR A 139 -8.23 14.77 6.44
C THR A 139 -9.60 14.28 6.92
N ASP A 140 -10.05 13.12 6.45
CA ASP A 140 -11.33 12.50 6.81
C ASP A 140 -11.17 11.59 8.05
N ILE A 141 -10.91 12.23 9.18
CA ILE A 141 -10.60 11.54 10.44
C ILE A 141 -11.80 10.76 10.96
N ASP A 142 -13.03 11.25 10.75
CA ASP A 142 -14.24 10.58 11.23
C ASP A 142 -14.45 9.25 10.48
N SER A 143 -14.30 9.25 9.14
CA SER A 143 -14.27 7.99 8.37
C SER A 143 -13.10 7.10 8.79
N ALA A 144 -11.90 7.64 9.04
CA ALA A 144 -10.76 6.86 9.52
C ALA A 144 -11.10 6.09 10.82
N VAL A 145 -11.83 6.72 11.76
CA VAL A 145 -12.28 6.08 13.00
C VAL A 145 -13.31 4.97 12.72
N GLU A 146 -14.28 5.22 11.84
CA GLU A 146 -15.30 4.24 11.48
C GLU A 146 -14.69 2.98 10.86
N TRP A 147 -13.78 3.15 9.90
CA TRP A 147 -13.11 2.04 9.23
C TRP A 147 -12.15 1.30 10.16
N ALA A 148 -11.43 2.02 11.03
CA ALA A 148 -10.59 1.39 12.04
C ALA A 148 -11.41 0.55 13.04
N ARG A 149 -12.63 0.99 13.40
CA ARG A 149 -13.57 0.20 14.22
C ARG A 149 -14.12 -0.99 13.45
N TYR A 150 -14.51 -0.79 12.19
CA TYR A 150 -15.03 -1.85 11.31
C TYR A 150 -14.05 -3.02 11.18
N TYR A 151 -12.76 -2.73 11.04
CA TYR A 151 -11.69 -3.74 10.97
C TYR A 151 -11.14 -4.18 12.33
N ASN A 152 -11.67 -3.66 13.43
CA ASN A 152 -11.20 -3.95 14.78
C ASN A 152 -9.68 -3.73 14.96
N LEU A 153 -9.16 -2.63 14.41
CA LEU A 153 -7.74 -2.26 14.52
C LEU A 153 -7.42 -1.74 15.92
N LYS A 154 -6.31 -2.22 16.46
CA LYS A 154 -5.80 -1.85 17.78
C LYS A 154 -5.22 -0.44 17.76
N ASP A 155 -5.16 0.18 18.92
CA ASP A 155 -4.74 1.58 19.03
C ASP A 155 -3.29 1.80 18.55
N PHE A 156 -2.39 0.83 18.72
CA PHE A 156 -1.01 0.96 18.21
C PHE A 156 -0.89 0.79 16.69
N GLU A 157 -1.94 0.30 16.02
CA GLU A 157 -1.96 0.04 14.57
C GLU A 157 -2.50 1.23 13.78
N ILE A 158 -3.08 2.23 14.46
CA ILE A 158 -3.72 3.38 13.81
C ILE A 158 -2.99 4.69 14.14
N PRO A 159 -3.10 5.71 13.27
CA PRO A 159 -2.50 7.02 13.53
C PRO A 159 -3.03 7.65 14.82
N GLU A 160 -2.15 8.35 15.55
CA GLU A 160 -2.48 9.00 16.83
C GLU A 160 -3.73 9.90 16.76
N GLN A 161 -3.89 10.63 15.65
CA GLN A 161 -5.05 11.50 15.41
C GLN A 161 -6.37 10.73 15.41
N VAL A 162 -6.36 9.50 14.88
CA VAL A 162 -7.53 8.60 14.87
C VAL A 162 -7.81 8.07 16.27
N ASN A 163 -6.77 7.74 17.05
CA ASN A 163 -6.92 7.33 18.46
C ASN A 163 -7.53 8.45 19.32
N LEU A 164 -7.01 9.66 19.23
CA LEU A 164 -7.53 10.82 19.95
C LEU A 164 -8.99 11.05 19.59
N ARG A 165 -9.32 11.02 18.29
CA ARG A 165 -10.69 11.20 17.83
C ARG A 165 -11.62 10.08 18.31
N ARG A 166 -11.16 8.83 18.31
CA ARG A 166 -11.90 7.67 18.82
C ARG A 166 -12.25 7.86 20.30
N GLN A 167 -11.32 8.36 21.12
CA GLN A 167 -11.53 8.64 22.54
C GLN A 167 -12.51 9.81 22.76
N GLU A 168 -12.42 10.88 21.98
CA GLU A 168 -13.39 11.99 22.05
C GLU A 168 -14.84 11.52 21.82
N ILE A 169 -15.04 10.66 20.83
CA ILE A 169 -16.36 10.09 20.51
C ILE A 169 -16.87 9.22 21.68
N ILE A 170 -16.00 8.40 22.29
CA ILE A 170 -16.36 7.59 23.46
C ILE A 170 -16.75 8.48 24.65
N ASN A 171 -16.04 9.59 24.83
CA ASN A 171 -16.28 10.55 25.91
C ASN A 171 -17.45 11.52 25.63
N GLY A 172 -18.22 11.30 24.54
CA GLY A 172 -19.40 12.10 24.21
C GLY A 172 -19.13 13.50 23.66
N LYS A 173 -17.89 13.82 23.25
CA LYS A 173 -17.56 15.11 22.63
C LYS A 173 -17.84 15.08 21.13
N GLN A 174 -18.91 15.75 20.70
CA GLN A 174 -19.16 16.03 19.28
C GLN A 174 -18.26 17.14 18.76
N ARG A 175 -17.82 17.02 17.50
CA ARG A 175 -17.01 18.04 16.81
C ARG A 175 -17.87 19.26 16.47
N SER A 176 -17.35 20.45 16.72
CA SER A 176 -17.66 21.63 15.92
C SER A 176 -17.08 21.41 14.52
N GLN A 177 -17.83 21.77 13.46
CA GLN A 177 -17.60 21.45 12.03
C GLN A 177 -16.13 21.35 11.56
N PRO A 178 -15.80 20.41 10.65
CA PRO A 178 -14.45 20.32 10.07
C PRO A 178 -14.18 21.51 9.13
N MET A 179 -13.09 22.24 9.39
CA MET A 179 -12.49 23.11 8.38
C MET A 179 -11.82 22.22 7.33
N LEU A 180 -12.33 22.27 6.10
CA LEU A 180 -11.68 21.73 4.90
C LEU A 180 -10.33 22.43 4.69
N ILE A 181 -9.25 21.86 5.21
CA ILE A 181 -7.89 22.25 4.85
C ILE A 181 -7.50 21.37 3.67
N LYS A 182 -7.31 22.00 2.49
CA LYS A 182 -6.86 21.30 1.28
C LYS A 182 -5.57 20.54 1.56
N PRO A 183 -5.44 19.26 1.15
CA PRO A 183 -4.20 18.53 1.29
C PRO A 183 -3.09 19.23 0.49
N SER A 184 -1.91 19.36 1.10
CA SER A 184 -0.70 19.83 0.43
C SER A 184 -0.36 18.87 -0.71
N ILE A 185 -0.30 19.41 -1.92
CA ILE A 185 0.00 18.69 -3.15
C ILE A 185 1.45 18.17 -3.04
N TRP A 186 1.62 16.86 -2.91
CA TRP A 186 2.92 16.21 -3.12
C TRP A 186 3.09 15.96 -4.62
N LEU A 187 3.89 16.83 -5.26
CA LEU A 187 4.51 16.59 -6.56
C LEU A 187 5.89 15.94 -6.36
#